data_AF-K1SZ10-F1
#
_entry.id   AF-K1SZ10-F1
#
_cell.length_a   1.000
_cell.length_b   1.000
_cell.length_c   1.000
_cell.angle_alpha   90.00
_cell.angle_beta   90.00
_cell.angle_gamma   90.00
#
_symmetry.space_group_name_H-M   'P 1'
#
loop_
_entity.id
_entity.type
_entity.pdbx_description
1 polymer ?
#
loop_
_entity_poly.entity_id
_entity_poly.type
_entity_poly.pdbx_seq_one_letter_code
_entity_poly.pdbx_strand_id
1 'polypeptide(L)'
;GLGIYKDSPNKDLAWAFMQYVTCNSEAQQAYAKEYGEYVSLKSADQALAAEDGEEVLGGQNLYQFYNEQMEKIPADLMTAYDGQLNTFFLSDTKLYATGEMSKEEAIEQFKKDALNAYPELTVD
;
A
#
# COMPACT_ATOMS: atom_id res chain seq x y z
N GLY A 1 0.79 -5.57 7.57
CA GLY A 1 2.03 -6.20 8.10
C GLY A 1 1.68 -7.12 9.25
N LEU A 2 2.38 -8.24 9.38
CA LEU A 2 2.26 -9.15 10.52
C LEU A 2 3.45 -8.96 11.46
N GLY A 3 3.21 -9.06 12.77
CA GLY A 3 4.24 -8.90 13.78
C GLY A 3 4.07 -9.91 14.90
N ILE A 4 5.18 -10.43 15.43
CA ILE A 4 5.17 -11.32 16.58
C ILE A 4 5.30 -10.47 17.84
N TYR A 5 4.29 -10.57 18.73
CA TYR A 5 4.33 -9.87 20.00
C TYR A 5 5.56 -10.30 20.83
N LYS A 6 6.29 -9.32 21.36
CA LYS A 6 7.56 -9.55 22.07
C LYS A 6 7.44 -10.53 23.25
N ASP A 7 6.29 -10.57 23.92
CA ASP A 7 6.07 -11.47 25.06
C ASP A 7 5.22 -12.70 24.70
N SER A 8 5.11 -13.03 23.40
CA SER A 8 4.44 -14.27 22.98
C SER A 8 5.12 -15.49 23.60
N PRO A 9 4.33 -16.43 24.18
CA PRO A 9 4.87 -17.69 24.70
C PRO A 9 5.17 -18.72 23.59
N ASN A 10 4.71 -18.48 22.36
CA ASN A 10 4.79 -19.42 21.24
C ASN A 10 5.52 -18.81 20.03
N LYS A 11 6.69 -18.20 20.25
CA LYS A 11 7.40 -17.45 19.20
C LYS A 11 7.78 -18.29 17.98
N ASP A 12 8.22 -19.53 18.19
CA ASP A 12 8.65 -20.40 17.09
C ASP A 12 7.48 -20.79 16.18
N LEU A 13 6.33 -21.13 16.78
CA LEU A 13 5.13 -21.44 16.02
C LEU A 13 4.58 -20.18 15.31
N ALA A 14 4.61 -19.03 15.97
CA ALA A 14 4.22 -17.76 15.35
C ALA A 14 5.13 -17.41 14.16
N TRP A 15 6.44 -17.68 14.27
CA TRP A 15 7.39 -17.51 13.17
C TRP A 15 7.14 -18.49 12.02
N ALA A 16 6.88 -19.76 12.32
CA ALA A 16 6.53 -20.75 11.30
C ALA A 16 5.24 -20.37 10.54
N PHE A 17 4.21 -19.94 11.27
CA PHE A 17 2.98 -19.45 10.67
C PHE A 17 3.22 -18.21 9.80
N MET A 18 3.98 -17.24 10.30
CA MET A 18 4.30 -16.02 9.53
C MET A 18 5.01 -16.37 8.22
N GLN A 19 6.05 -17.22 8.26
CA GLN A 19 6.72 -17.67 7.05
C GLN A 19 5.77 -18.37 6.07
N TYR A 20 4.82 -19.17 6.55
CA TYR A 20 3.83 -19.80 5.69
C TYR A 20 2.94 -18.76 5.00
N VAL A 21 2.38 -17.81 5.76
CA VAL A 21 1.44 -16.82 5.20
C VAL A 21 2.09 -15.64 4.49
N THR A 22 3.43 -15.51 4.50
CA THR A 22 4.13 -14.43 3.79
C THR A 22 5.18 -14.88 2.78
N CYS A 23 5.71 -16.09 2.90
CA CYS A 23 6.86 -16.54 2.11
C CYS A 23 6.62 -17.86 1.36
N ASN A 24 5.54 -18.58 1.64
CA ASN A 24 5.20 -19.78 0.88
C ASN A 24 4.44 -19.39 -0.40
N SER A 25 5.09 -19.55 -1.56
CA SER A 25 4.52 -19.17 -2.85
C SER A 25 3.23 -19.91 -3.19
N GLU A 26 3.13 -21.21 -2.92
CA GLU A 26 1.93 -21.99 -3.24
C GLU A 26 0.74 -21.54 -2.40
N ALA A 27 0.96 -21.31 -1.10
CA ALA A 27 -0.08 -20.81 -0.20
C ALA A 27 -0.55 -19.42 -0.60
N GLN A 28 0.39 -18.53 -1.00
CA GLN A 28 0.04 -17.20 -1.50
C GLN A 28 -0.72 -17.26 -2.83
N GLN A 29 -0.34 -18.13 -3.76
CA GLN A 29 -1.06 -18.32 -5.01
C GLN A 29 -2.49 -18.85 -4.80
N ALA A 30 -2.66 -19.83 -3.89
CA ALA A 30 -3.98 -20.34 -3.54
C ALA A 30 -4.88 -19.24 -2.96
N TYR A 31 -4.34 -18.46 -2.01
CA TYR A 31 -5.05 -17.32 -1.43
C TYR A 31 -5.40 -16.25 -2.49
N ALA A 32 -4.44 -15.88 -3.32
CA ALA A 32 -4.61 -14.88 -4.37
C ALA A 32 -5.74 -15.27 -5.35
N LYS A 33 -5.78 -16.53 -5.81
CA LYS A 33 -6.84 -17.02 -6.70
C LYS A 33 -8.20 -17.10 -6.03
N GLU A 34 -8.25 -17.45 -4.74
CA GLU A 34 -9.52 -17.57 -4.02
C GLU A 34 -10.20 -16.21 -3.83
N TYR A 35 -9.41 -15.15 -3.58
CA TYR A 35 -9.93 -13.83 -3.23
C TYR A 35 -9.72 -12.74 -4.31
N GLY A 36 -9.00 -13.05 -5.40
CA GLY A 36 -8.65 -12.08 -6.44
C GLY A 36 -7.64 -11.03 -5.95
N GLU A 37 -6.75 -11.41 -5.03
CA GLU A 37 -5.84 -10.51 -4.34
C GLU A 37 -4.45 -10.50 -4.99
N TYR A 38 -3.89 -9.31 -5.23
CA TYR A 38 -2.47 -9.17 -5.58
C TYR A 38 -1.63 -9.22 -4.29
N VAL A 39 -0.73 -10.19 -4.20
CA VAL A 39 -0.05 -10.50 -2.93
C VAL A 39 1.26 -9.75 -2.79
N SER A 40 1.89 -9.87 -1.61
CA SER A 40 3.17 -9.20 -1.32
C SER A 40 4.40 -9.98 -1.80
N LEU A 41 4.22 -11.26 -2.16
CA LEU A 41 5.30 -12.17 -2.52
C LEU A 41 5.47 -12.23 -4.04
N LYS A 42 6.47 -11.49 -4.54
CA LYS A 42 6.76 -11.36 -5.99
C LYS A 42 6.76 -12.69 -6.76
N SER A 43 7.30 -13.77 -6.19
CA SER A 43 7.35 -15.07 -6.88
C SER A 43 5.95 -15.67 -7.11
N ALA A 44 5.00 -15.39 -6.22
CA ALA A 44 3.61 -15.80 -6.40
C ALA A 44 2.95 -14.99 -7.53
N ASP A 45 3.05 -13.66 -7.48
CA ASP A 45 2.46 -12.79 -8.51
C ASP A 45 3.08 -13.01 -9.90
N GLN A 46 4.38 -13.30 -9.98
CA GLN A 46 5.05 -13.66 -11.23
C GLN A 46 4.54 -14.99 -11.82
N ALA A 47 4.28 -15.98 -10.96
CA ALA A 47 3.73 -17.25 -11.41
C ALA A 47 2.28 -17.08 -11.93
N LEU A 48 1.46 -16.30 -11.22
CA LEU A 48 0.07 -16.03 -11.61
C LEU A 48 -0.03 -15.16 -12.86
N ALA A 49 0.92 -14.25 -13.07
CA ALA A 49 1.01 -13.44 -14.27
C ALA A 49 1.31 -14.25 -15.54
N ALA A 50 1.78 -15.50 -15.42
CA ALA A 50 2.00 -16.40 -16.55
C ALA A 50 0.77 -17.23 -16.92
N GLU A 51 -0.33 -17.12 -16.16
CA GLU A 51 -1.59 -17.80 -16.43
C GLU A 51 -2.52 -16.95 -17.33
N ASP A 52 -3.61 -17.57 -17.80
CA ASP A 52 -4.64 -16.87 -18.55
C ASP A 52 -5.34 -15.80 -17.68
N GLY A 53 -5.85 -14.75 -18.32
CA GLY A 53 -6.57 -13.68 -17.66
C GLY A 53 -8.00 -14.07 -17.24
N GLU A 54 -8.64 -13.20 -16.46
CA GLU A 54 -9.97 -13.45 -15.91
C GLU A 54 -11.07 -12.89 -16.80
N GLU A 55 -12.11 -13.68 -17.05
CA GLU A 55 -13.27 -13.27 -17.87
C GLU A 55 -13.98 -12.03 -17.29
N VAL A 56 -14.05 -11.92 -15.96
CA VAL A 56 -14.67 -10.78 -15.28
C VAL A 56 -13.94 -9.47 -15.56
N LEU A 57 -12.66 -9.55 -15.92
CA LEU A 57 -11.79 -8.44 -16.31
C LEU A 57 -11.66 -8.32 -17.85
N GLY A 58 -12.51 -9.00 -18.61
CA GLY A 58 -12.46 -9.00 -20.07
C GLY A 58 -11.26 -9.76 -20.64
N GLY A 59 -10.78 -10.78 -19.93
CA GLY A 59 -9.62 -11.60 -20.32
C GLY A 59 -8.26 -11.01 -19.93
N GLN A 60 -8.25 -9.96 -19.11
CA GLN A 60 -7.01 -9.38 -18.58
C GLN A 60 -6.47 -10.21 -17.41
N ASN A 61 -5.14 -10.35 -17.35
CA ASN A 61 -4.46 -10.92 -16.20
C ASN A 61 -4.09 -9.79 -15.21
N LEU A 62 -4.75 -9.80 -14.05
CA LEU A 62 -4.58 -8.81 -12.99
C LEU A 62 -3.13 -8.72 -12.49
N TYR A 63 -2.47 -9.86 -12.32
CA TYR A 63 -1.11 -9.97 -11.80
C TYR A 63 -0.08 -9.44 -12.79
N GLN A 64 -0.26 -9.73 -14.08
CA GLN A 64 0.56 -9.13 -15.13
C GLN A 64 0.46 -7.60 -15.09
N PHE A 65 -0.76 -7.08 -15.08
CA PHE A 65 -1.00 -5.63 -15.05
C PHE A 65 -0.35 -4.96 -13.83
N TYR A 66 -0.53 -5.52 -12.63
CA TYR A 66 0.02 -4.93 -11.42
C TYR A 66 1.54 -5.10 -11.31
N ASN A 67 2.12 -6.21 -11.78
CA ASN A 67 3.58 -6.34 -11.89
C ASN A 67 4.18 -5.17 -12.69
N GLU A 68 3.59 -4.82 -13.83
CA GLU A 68 4.01 -3.66 -14.65
C GLU A 68 3.81 -2.31 -13.95
N GLN A 69 2.77 -2.15 -13.11
CA GLN A 69 2.60 -0.92 -12.33
C GLN A 69 3.62 -0.82 -11.20
N MET A 70 3.93 -1.92 -10.52
CA MET A 70 4.86 -1.96 -9.40
C MET A 70 6.29 -1.59 -9.81
N GLU A 71 6.70 -1.86 -11.05
CA GLU A 71 7.99 -1.43 -11.59
C GLU A 71 8.14 0.10 -11.70
N LYS A 72 7.03 0.83 -11.75
CA LYS A 72 7.00 2.30 -11.85
C LYS A 72 7.08 2.98 -10.49
N ILE A 73 6.82 2.25 -9.41
CA ILE A 73 6.78 2.80 -8.06
C ILE A 73 8.22 2.90 -7.55
N PRO A 74 8.69 4.11 -7.17
CA PRO A 74 10.02 4.26 -6.58
C PRO A 74 10.07 3.50 -5.27
N ALA A 75 11.22 2.89 -4.96
CA ALA A 75 11.44 2.15 -3.71
C ALA A 75 11.60 3.07 -2.48
N ASP A 76 11.24 4.36 -2.60
CA ASP A 76 11.56 5.38 -1.61
C ASP A 76 10.82 5.19 -0.29
N LEU A 77 11.52 5.58 0.76
CA LEU A 77 11.18 5.36 2.16
C LEU A 77 10.24 6.43 2.67
N MET A 78 9.20 5.95 3.35
CA MET A 78 8.34 6.75 4.20
C MET A 78 9.18 7.55 5.21
N THR A 79 8.95 8.85 5.31
CA THR A 79 9.63 9.74 6.26
C THR A 79 8.96 9.72 7.63
N ALA A 80 9.62 10.32 8.64
CA ALA A 80 9.02 10.50 9.96
C ALA A 80 7.81 11.47 9.96
N TYR A 81 7.62 12.22 8.87
CA TYR A 81 6.59 13.25 8.74
C TYR A 81 5.31 12.74 8.04
N ASP A 82 5.44 11.70 7.21
CA ASP A 82 4.41 11.29 6.23
C ASP A 82 3.05 10.99 6.86
N GLY A 83 3.02 10.39 8.06
CA GLY A 83 1.76 10.06 8.72
C GLY A 83 0.91 11.30 9.06
N GLN A 84 1.55 12.34 9.60
CA GLN A 84 0.87 13.58 9.95
C GLN A 84 0.56 14.42 8.72
N LEU A 85 1.50 14.51 7.78
CA LEU A 85 1.29 15.21 6.50
C LEU A 85 0.14 14.58 5.70
N ASN A 86 0.06 13.25 5.64
CA ASN A 86 -1.05 12.57 4.98
C ASN A 86 -2.40 12.87 5.67
N THR A 87 -2.42 13.02 6.99
CA THR A 87 -3.63 13.41 7.72
C THR A 87 -4.12 14.80 7.30
N PHE A 88 -3.22 15.79 7.22
CA PHE A 88 -3.57 17.14 6.75
C PHE A 88 -4.04 17.11 5.30
N PHE A 89 -3.27 16.45 4.42
CA PHE A 89 -3.60 16.32 3.00
C PHE A 89 -5.00 15.73 2.77
N LEU A 90 -5.35 14.65 3.47
CA LEU A 90 -6.67 14.03 3.35
C LEU A 90 -7.79 14.92 3.88
N SER A 91 -7.55 15.67 4.96
CA SER A 91 -8.50 16.63 5.51
C SER A 91 -8.82 17.75 4.51
N ASP A 92 -7.78 18.41 3.99
CA ASP A 92 -7.95 19.56 3.09
C ASP A 92 -8.48 19.15 1.72
N THR A 93 -8.02 18.00 1.20
CA THR A 93 -8.56 17.43 -0.04
C THR A 93 -10.03 17.07 0.10
N LYS A 94 -10.46 16.61 1.29
CA LYS A 94 -11.88 16.35 1.54
C LYS A 94 -12.70 17.64 1.49
N LEU A 95 -12.24 18.73 2.09
CA LEU A 95 -12.92 20.03 2.04
C LEU A 95 -13.01 20.56 0.60
N TYR A 96 -11.97 20.37 -0.20
CA TYR A 96 -12.05 20.65 -1.64
C TYR A 96 -13.09 19.76 -2.34
N ALA A 97 -13.05 18.46 -2.12
CA ALA A 97 -13.94 17.50 -2.77
C ALA A 97 -15.42 17.70 -2.40
N THR A 98 -15.70 18.20 -1.19
CA THR A 98 -17.07 18.54 -0.73
C THR A 98 -17.50 19.95 -1.12
N GLY A 99 -16.62 20.74 -1.74
CA GLY A 99 -16.89 22.11 -2.19
C GLY A 99 -16.87 23.15 -1.07
N GLU A 100 -16.32 22.82 0.09
CA GLU A 100 -16.13 23.73 1.24
C GLU A 100 -14.91 24.64 1.05
N MET A 101 -13.95 24.23 0.22
CA MET A 101 -12.79 25.03 -0.22
C MET A 101 -12.59 24.90 -1.74
N SER A 102 -12.00 25.93 -2.35
CA SER A 102 -11.40 25.80 -3.68
C SER A 102 -10.14 24.92 -3.64
N LYS A 103 -9.68 24.49 -4.82
CA LYS A 103 -8.44 23.72 -4.92
C LYS A 103 -7.25 24.52 -4.39
N GLU A 104 -7.18 25.80 -4.73
CA GLU A 104 -6.12 26.71 -4.33
C GLU A 104 -6.11 26.90 -2.81
N GLU A 105 -7.27 27.13 -2.19
CA GLU A 105 -7.40 27.25 -0.73
C GLU A 105 -6.97 25.97 -0.01
N ALA A 106 -7.37 24.79 -0.50
CA ALA A 106 -6.97 23.51 0.09
C ALA A 106 -5.46 23.26 -0.02
N ILE A 107 -4.83 23.64 -1.14
CA ILE A 107 -3.37 23.55 -1.30
C ILE A 107 -2.66 24.50 -0.32
N GLU A 108 -3.09 25.76 -0.23
CA GLU A 108 -2.49 26.74 0.68
C GLU A 108 -2.63 26.31 2.14
N GLN A 109 -3.80 25.78 2.52
CA GLN A 109 -4.06 25.28 3.87
C GLN A 109 -3.15 24.09 4.21
N PHE A 110 -3.01 23.11 3.31
CA PHE A 110 -2.12 21.97 3.51
C PHE A 110 -0.66 22.40 3.73
N LYS A 111 -0.17 23.33 2.88
CA LYS A 111 1.19 23.88 3.00
C LYS A 111 1.41 24.57 4.35
N LYS A 112 0.42 25.35 4.79
CA LYS A 112 0.44 26.05 6.07
C LYS A 112 0.47 25.06 7.24
N ASP A 113 -0.35 24.01 7.21
CA ASP A 113 -0.39 23.02 8.28
C ASP A 113 0.89 22.17 8.35
N ALA A 114 1.47 21.85 7.19
CA ALA A 114 2.78 21.21 7.10
C ALA A 114 3.87 22.05 7.78
N LEU A 115 3.96 23.36 7.45
CA LEU A 115 4.94 24.27 8.06
C LEU A 115 4.68 24.57 9.54
N ASN A 116 3.41 24.60 9.97
CA ASN A 116 3.07 24.77 11.38
C ASN A 116 3.51 23.57 12.22
N ALA A 117 3.34 22.36 11.69
CA ALA A 117 3.76 21.13 12.37
C ALA A 117 5.27 20.91 12.31
N TYR A 118 5.88 21.24 11.17
CA TYR A 118 7.29 21.00 10.87
C TYR A 118 7.93 22.24 10.21
N PRO A 119 8.30 23.25 11.01
CA PRO A 119 8.85 24.52 10.50
C PRO A 119 10.16 24.39 9.73
N GLU A 120 10.86 23.26 9.87
CA GLU A 120 12.09 22.95 9.15
C GLU A 120 11.87 22.49 7.70
N LEU A 121 10.63 22.13 7.34
CA LEU A 121 10.31 21.72 5.97
C LEU A 121 10.38 22.93 5.02
N THR A 122 10.81 22.68 3.79
CA THR A 122 10.67 23.63 2.69
C THR A 122 9.45 23.23 1.88
N VAL A 123 8.57 24.19 1.62
CA VAL A 123 7.30 23.96 0.92
C VAL A 123 7.19 24.97 -0.23
N ASP A 124 7.11 24.46 -1.47
CA ASP A 124 6.98 25.25 -2.70
C ASP A 124 5.54 25.29 -3.21
#